data_AF-A0A2V8V778-F1
#
_entry.id   AF-A0A2V8V778-F1
#
_cell.length_a   1.000
_cell.length_b   1.000
_cell.length_c   1.000
_cell.angle_alpha   90.00
_cell.angle_beta   90.00
_cell.angle_gamma   90.00
#
_symmetry.space_group_name_H-M   'P 1'
#
loop_
_entity.id
_entity.type
_entity.pdbx_description
1 polymer ?
#
loop_
_entity_poly.entity_id
_entity_poly.type
_entity_poly.pdbx_seq_one_letter_code
_entity_poly.pdbx_strand_id
1 'polypeptide(L)'
;MYYCYISLLNECLCLIMWTCTSPAPPAATEVKSVTLPPRSPNLNAYAERFVRTIQESYLDRLILFGEGSLRKAIHEFVAHYHLERNHQGWGNRLIVPREPQVETSGAIRRRQRLGGMLNYDYRQAA
;
A
#
# COMPACT_ATOMS: atom_id res chain seq x y z
N MET A 1 -3.54 9.75 -19.10
CA MET A 1 -3.94 9.22 -17.77
C MET A 1 -3.07 8.06 -17.28
N TYR A 2 -2.78 7.04 -18.11
CA TYR A 2 -1.88 5.93 -17.73
C TYR A 2 -0.47 6.35 -17.26
N TYR A 3 0.13 7.36 -17.88
CA TYR A 3 1.47 7.85 -17.48
C TYR A 3 1.49 8.54 -16.10
N CYS A 4 0.42 9.26 -15.71
CA CYS A 4 0.32 9.85 -14.37
C CYS A 4 0.12 8.77 -13.29
N TYR A 5 -0.60 7.71 -13.67
CA TYR A 5 -0.80 6.50 -12.87
C TYR A 5 0.54 5.83 -12.54
N ILE A 6 1.40 5.60 -13.55
CA ILE A 6 2.73 4.97 -13.38
C ILE A 6 3.67 5.84 -12.55
N SER A 7 3.65 7.17 -12.69
CA SER A 7 4.52 8.05 -11.87
C SER A 7 4.12 8.06 -10.39
N LEU A 8 2.82 8.16 -10.10
CA LEU A 8 2.28 8.09 -8.72
C LEU A 8 2.46 6.70 -8.10
N LEU A 9 2.32 5.65 -8.90
CA LEU A 9 2.61 4.29 -8.47
C LEU A 9 4.10 4.05 -8.33
N ASN A 10 4.98 4.66 -9.12
CA ASN A 10 6.42 4.55 -8.94
C ASN A 10 6.89 5.19 -7.64
N GLU A 11 6.31 6.31 -7.20
CA GLU A 11 6.58 6.86 -5.85
C GLU A 11 6.12 5.87 -4.75
N CYS A 12 4.97 5.22 -4.92
CA CYS A 12 4.48 4.21 -3.98
C CYS A 12 5.27 2.89 -4.03
N LEU A 13 5.73 2.48 -5.22
CA LEU A 13 6.52 1.28 -5.47
C LEU A 13 7.93 1.44 -4.93
N CYS A 14 8.52 2.63 -5.01
CA CYS A 14 9.77 2.93 -4.30
C CYS A 14 9.61 2.67 -2.80
N LEU A 15 8.49 3.07 -2.18
CA LEU A 15 8.20 2.79 -0.77
C LEU A 15 7.96 1.29 -0.47
N ILE A 16 7.27 0.56 -1.35
CA ILE A 16 6.95 -0.87 -1.15
C ILE A 16 8.18 -1.76 -1.40
N MET A 17 8.96 -1.47 -2.44
CA MET A 17 10.19 -2.22 -2.75
C MET A 17 11.28 -1.92 -1.71
N TRP A 18 11.32 -0.69 -1.17
CA TRP A 18 12.22 -0.30 -0.09
C TRP A 18 11.85 -0.98 1.24
N THR A 19 10.58 -0.98 1.63
CA THR A 19 10.13 -1.58 2.91
C THR A 19 10.15 -3.10 2.92
N CYS A 20 10.05 -3.77 1.77
CA CYS A 20 10.25 -5.22 1.67
C CYS A 20 11.73 -5.66 1.74
N THR A 21 12.71 -4.74 1.72
CA THR A 21 14.14 -5.12 1.62
C THR A 21 15.09 -4.54 2.67
N SER A 22 14.81 -3.48 3.45
CA SER A 22 15.59 -3.08 4.66
C SER A 22 15.07 -1.80 5.38
N PRO A 23 15.43 -1.54 6.66
CA PRO A 23 15.08 -0.30 7.36
C PRO A 23 16.12 0.83 7.16
N ALA A 24 15.62 2.08 7.09
CA ALA A 24 16.28 3.41 7.00
C ALA A 24 16.70 3.91 5.60
N PRO A 25 16.42 5.19 5.23
CA PRO A 25 17.01 5.84 4.06
C PRO A 25 18.35 6.48 4.42
N PRO A 26 19.50 6.04 3.87
CA PRO A 26 20.71 6.82 3.94
C PRO A 26 20.72 7.90 2.85
N ALA A 27 21.27 9.07 3.22
CA ALA A 27 21.59 10.19 2.37
C ALA A 27 22.07 9.75 0.97
N ALA A 28 21.52 10.37 -0.08
CA ALA A 28 21.92 10.24 -1.49
C ALA A 28 22.49 8.86 -1.84
N THR A 29 21.67 7.82 -1.72
CA THR A 29 22.06 6.48 -2.14
C THR A 29 22.19 6.45 -3.67
N GLU A 30 23.34 6.04 -4.18
CA GLU A 30 23.57 5.84 -5.62
C GLU A 30 22.76 4.63 -6.11
N VAL A 31 21.46 4.84 -6.31
CA VAL A 31 20.54 3.80 -6.79
C VAL A 31 20.65 3.72 -8.31
N LYS A 32 21.18 2.62 -8.83
CA LYS A 32 21.19 2.35 -10.28
C LYS A 32 19.79 2.00 -10.74
N SER A 33 19.19 2.84 -11.57
CA SER A 33 17.93 2.54 -12.22
C SER A 33 18.13 1.50 -13.31
N VAL A 34 17.24 0.50 -13.34
CA VAL A 34 17.20 -0.51 -14.39
C VAL A 34 15.97 -0.25 -15.24
N THR A 35 16.17 0.06 -16.52
CA THR A 35 15.07 0.26 -17.48
C THR A 35 14.55 -1.09 -17.95
N LEU A 36 13.26 -1.33 -17.75
CA LEU A 36 12.61 -2.53 -18.24
C LEU A 36 12.18 -2.34 -19.70
N PRO A 37 12.26 -3.38 -20.55
CA PRO A 37 11.76 -3.32 -21.91
C PRO A 37 10.24 -3.01 -21.90
N PRO A 38 9.74 -2.23 -22.89
CA PRO A 38 8.33 -1.89 -22.96
C PRO A 38 7.43 -3.14 -22.97
N ARG A 39 6.24 -3.03 -22.36
CA ARG A 39 5.20 -4.08 -22.36
C ARG A 39 5.68 -5.43 -21.81
N SER A 40 6.57 -5.40 -20.82
CA SER A 40 7.11 -6.60 -20.17
C SER A 40 6.62 -6.74 -18.72
N PRO A 41 5.32 -6.98 -18.48
CA PRO A 41 4.74 -6.97 -17.13
C PRO A 41 5.37 -8.04 -16.22
N ASN A 42 5.83 -9.15 -16.80
CA ASN A 42 6.48 -10.22 -16.04
C ASN A 42 7.83 -9.81 -15.44
N LEU A 43 8.52 -8.82 -16.02
CA LEU A 43 9.79 -8.30 -15.48
C LEU A 43 9.58 -7.35 -14.29
N ASN A 44 8.34 -6.95 -14.02
CA ASN A 44 7.96 -6.19 -12.83
C ASN A 44 6.69 -6.77 -12.19
N ALA A 45 6.57 -8.10 -12.15
CA ALA A 45 5.33 -8.78 -11.80
C ALA A 45 4.79 -8.36 -10.42
N TYR A 46 5.66 -8.04 -9.45
CA TYR A 46 5.26 -7.56 -8.13
C TYR A 46 4.60 -6.19 -8.17
N ALA A 47 5.18 -5.24 -8.90
CA ALA A 47 4.59 -3.91 -9.06
C ALA A 47 3.27 -3.99 -9.80
N GLU A 48 3.23 -4.73 -10.90
CA GLU A 48 2.00 -4.92 -11.69
C GLU A 48 0.90 -5.56 -10.84
N ARG A 49 1.25 -6.55 -10.01
CA ARG A 49 0.30 -7.18 -9.10
C ARG A 49 -0.20 -6.21 -8.02
N PHE A 50 0.68 -5.35 -7.51
CA PHE A 50 0.32 -4.32 -6.54
C PHE A 50 -0.67 -3.30 -7.15
N VAL A 51 -0.35 -2.77 -8.34
CA VAL A 51 -1.20 -1.83 -9.08
C VAL A 51 -2.59 -2.43 -9.31
N ARG A 52 -2.63 -3.68 -9.79
CA ARG A 52 -3.88 -4.42 -9.99
C ARG A 52 -4.69 -4.56 -8.70
N THR A 53 -4.02 -4.81 -7.57
CA THR A 53 -4.68 -4.93 -6.27
C THR A 53 -5.38 -3.63 -5.89
N ILE A 54 -4.77 -2.47 -6.12
CA ILE A 54 -5.40 -1.16 -5.85
C ILE A 54 -6.63 -0.96 -6.74
N GLN A 55 -6.49 -1.25 -8.04
CA GLN A 55 -7.57 -1.11 -9.02
C GLN A 55 -8.80 -1.92 -8.64
N GLU A 56 -8.64 -3.25 -8.54
CA GLU A 56 -9.76 -4.19 -8.35
C GLU A 56 -10.42 -4.07 -6.96
N SER A 57 -9.63 -3.70 -5.96
CA SER A 57 -10.13 -3.64 -4.59
C SER A 57 -10.90 -2.34 -4.31
N TYR A 58 -10.50 -1.22 -4.92
CA TYR A 58 -11.02 0.10 -4.54
C TYR A 58 -11.30 1.03 -5.71
N LEU A 59 -10.35 1.28 -6.61
CA LEU A 59 -10.50 2.35 -7.59
C LEU A 59 -11.62 2.08 -8.60
N ASP A 60 -11.90 0.81 -8.92
CA ASP A 60 -13.04 0.42 -9.77
C ASP A 60 -14.41 0.72 -9.15
N ARG A 61 -14.45 1.01 -7.84
CA ARG A 61 -15.67 1.26 -7.08
C ARG A 61 -15.80 2.72 -6.61
N LEU A 62 -14.85 3.58 -7.00
CA LEU A 62 -14.82 4.99 -6.61
C LEU A 62 -15.10 5.90 -7.80
N ILE A 63 -15.96 6.90 -7.57
CA ILE A 63 -16.09 8.04 -8.48
C ILE A 63 -15.09 9.10 -8.03
N LEU A 64 -14.04 9.30 -8.83
CA LEU A 64 -12.94 10.21 -8.51
C LEU A 64 -13.17 11.59 -9.14
N PHE A 65 -13.29 12.62 -8.31
CA PHE A 65 -13.39 14.01 -8.74
C PHE A 65 -12.00 14.62 -8.90
N GLY A 66 -11.33 14.25 -10.00
CA GLY A 66 -10.03 14.80 -10.38
C GLY A 66 -8.84 14.23 -9.58
N GLU A 67 -7.65 14.77 -9.88
CA GLU A 67 -6.37 14.23 -9.40
C GLU A 67 -6.23 14.24 -7.87
N GLY A 68 -6.68 15.29 -7.20
CA GLY A 68 -6.60 15.38 -5.74
C GLY A 68 -7.37 14.25 -5.04
N SER A 69 -8.53 13.86 -5.58
CA SER A 69 -9.31 12.74 -5.05
C SER A 69 -8.61 11.40 -5.25
N LEU A 70 -7.95 11.19 -6.41
CA LEU A 70 -7.16 10.00 -6.69
C LEU A 70 -5.94 9.91 -5.75
N ARG A 71 -5.20 11.01 -5.58
CA ARG A 71 -4.05 11.06 -4.66
C ARG A 71 -4.46 10.71 -3.24
N LYS A 72 -5.58 11.27 -2.76
CA LYS A 72 -6.13 10.93 -1.44
C LYS A 72 -6.51 9.45 -1.35
N ALA A 73 -7.18 8.91 -2.36
CA ALA A 73 -7.56 7.50 -2.39
C ALA A 73 -6.35 6.57 -2.34
N ILE A 74 -5.32 6.85 -3.14
CA ILE A 74 -4.07 6.08 -3.14
C ILE A 74 -3.37 6.19 -1.77
N HIS A 75 -3.30 7.38 -1.19
CA HIS A 75 -2.68 7.56 0.12
C HIS A 75 -3.37 6.77 1.23
N GLU A 76 -4.70 6.80 1.28
CA GLU A 76 -5.49 5.99 2.23
C GLU A 76 -5.31 4.49 2.01
N PHE A 77 -5.22 4.05 0.75
CA PHE A 77 -4.92 2.67 0.42
C PHE A 77 -3.54 2.25 0.92
N VAL A 78 -2.49 3.03 0.63
CA VAL A 78 -1.11 2.71 1.01
C VAL A 78 -0.96 2.65 2.53
N ALA A 79 -1.58 3.59 3.24
CA ALA A 79 -1.62 3.58 4.69
C ALA A 79 -2.28 2.29 5.23
N HIS A 80 -3.42 1.89 4.66
CA HIS A 80 -4.09 0.65 5.03
C HIS A 80 -3.25 -0.59 4.69
N TYR A 81 -2.66 -0.63 3.49
CA TYR A 81 -1.86 -1.74 3.00
C TYR A 81 -0.64 -2.01 3.88
N HIS A 82 0.06 -0.96 4.35
CA HIS A 82 1.25 -1.11 5.18
C HIS A 82 0.95 -1.35 6.66
N LEU A 83 -0.04 -0.64 7.22
CA LEU A 83 -0.24 -0.54 8.68
C LEU A 83 -1.41 -1.36 9.22
N GLU A 84 -2.31 -1.84 8.37
CA GLU A 84 -3.59 -2.40 8.80
C GLU A 84 -3.91 -3.76 8.16
N ARG A 85 -3.44 -4.00 6.92
CA ARG A 85 -3.68 -5.25 6.21
C ARG A 85 -2.60 -6.28 6.54
N ASN A 86 -3.04 -7.44 7.04
CA ASN A 86 -2.15 -8.60 7.20
C ASN A 86 -1.81 -9.23 5.85
N HIS A 87 -0.54 -9.59 5.66
CA HIS A 87 -0.05 -10.15 4.40
C HIS A 87 0.22 -11.64 4.56
N GLN A 88 -0.60 -12.48 3.93
CA GLN A 88 -0.47 -13.94 4.00
C GLN A 88 0.90 -14.43 3.53
N GLY A 89 1.43 -13.86 2.44
CA GLY A 89 2.78 -14.14 1.94
C GLY A 89 3.91 -13.72 2.89
N TRP A 90 3.59 -12.94 3.93
CA TRP A 90 4.52 -12.47 4.96
C TRP A 90 4.11 -12.98 6.36
N GLY A 91 3.73 -14.26 6.45
CA GLY A 91 3.38 -14.88 7.73
C GLY A 91 2.18 -14.24 8.42
N ASN A 92 1.28 -13.62 7.65
CA ASN A 92 0.12 -12.89 8.13
C ASN A 92 0.47 -11.70 9.05
N ARG A 93 1.61 -11.05 8.78
CA ARG A 93 2.08 -9.87 9.51
C ARG A 93 1.82 -8.58 8.74
N LEU A 94 1.86 -7.45 9.44
CA LEU A 94 1.90 -6.11 8.85
C LEU A 94 3.28 -5.86 8.26
N ILE A 95 3.34 -5.10 7.14
CA ILE A 95 4.61 -4.71 6.49
C ILE A 95 5.38 -3.76 7.39
N VAL A 96 4.69 -2.74 7.92
CA VAL A 96 5.24 -1.85 8.93
C VAL A 96 4.74 -2.36 10.28
N PRO A 97 5.61 -2.98 11.09
CA PRO A 97 5.20 -3.50 12.39
C PRO A 97 4.73 -2.32 13.25
N ARG A 98 3.53 -2.44 13.77
CA ARG A 98 3.10 -1.65 14.92
C ARG A 98 3.48 -2.43 16.17
N GLU A 99 3.75 -1.73 17.27
CA GLU A 99 3.90 -2.40 18.56
C GLU A 99 2.72 -3.36 18.75
N PRO A 100 3.00 -4.62 19.11
CA PRO A 100 1.98 -5.65 19.19
C PRO A 100 0.94 -5.25 20.24
N GLN A 101 -0.20 -4.72 19.78
CA GLN A 101 -1.42 -4.66 20.58
C GLN A 101 -2.01 -6.08 20.63
N VAL A 102 -1.30 -7.01 21.25
CA VAL A 102 -1.83 -8.35 21.57
C VAL A 102 -2.69 -8.20 22.81
N GLU A 103 -3.75 -7.42 22.66
CA GLU A 103 -4.74 -7.24 23.71
C GLU A 103 -5.84 -8.28 23.51
N THR A 104 -5.70 -9.37 24.26
CA THR A 104 -6.68 -10.45 24.30
C THR A 104 -7.95 -10.10 25.06
N SER A 105 -8.02 -8.94 25.71
CA SER A 105 -9.24 -8.35 26.27
C SER A 105 -9.46 -6.94 25.70
N GLY A 106 -10.71 -6.48 25.61
CA GLY A 106 -11.06 -5.17 25.07
C GLY A 106 -12.13 -5.21 23.97
N ALA A 107 -12.86 -4.10 23.82
CA ALA A 107 -13.90 -3.98 22.80
C ALA A 107 -13.27 -3.95 21.39
N ILE A 108 -13.83 -4.73 20.47
CA ILE A 108 -13.43 -4.70 19.05
C ILE A 108 -13.96 -3.39 18.45
N ARG A 109 -13.07 -2.59 17.88
CA ARG A 109 -13.35 -1.37 17.15
C ARG A 109 -12.99 -1.55 15.69
N ARG A 110 -13.76 -0.89 14.82
CA ARG A 110 -13.50 -0.85 13.38
C ARG A 110 -13.03 0.54 12.99
N ARG A 111 -11.88 0.63 12.34
CA ARG A 111 -11.45 1.83 11.62
C ARG A 111 -11.85 1.69 10.16
N GLN A 112 -12.49 2.72 9.62
CA GLN A 112 -12.96 2.76 8.25
C GLN A 112 -12.22 3.85 7.47
N ARG A 113 -11.80 3.54 6.24
CA ARG A 113 -11.28 4.51 5.27
C ARG A 113 -12.06 4.38 3.96
N LEU A 114 -12.05 5.45 3.16
CA LEU A 114 -12.71 5.52 1.85
C LEU A 114 -14.18 5.04 1.91
N GLY A 115 -14.97 5.60 2.84
CA GLY A 115 -16.39 5.26 2.95
C GLY A 115 -16.67 3.83 3.44
N GLY A 116 -15.73 3.19 4.13
CA GLY A 116 -15.90 1.83 4.67
C GLY A 116 -15.50 0.72 3.70
N MET A 117 -14.85 1.06 2.59
CA MET A 117 -14.28 0.06 1.68
C MET A 117 -13.03 -0.60 2.28
N LEU A 118 -12.22 0.21 2.96
CA LEU A 118 -11.05 -0.23 3.72
C LEU A 118 -11.46 -0.31 5.19
N ASN A 119 -11.52 -1.53 5.75
CA ASN A 119 -11.87 -1.75 7.14
C ASN A 119 -10.70 -2.43 7.86
N TYR A 120 -10.40 -1.93 9.05
CA TYR A 120 -9.42 -2.50 9.95
C TYR A 120 -10.05 -2.70 11.32
N ASP A 121 -10.17 -3.96 11.73
CA ASP A 121 -10.70 -4.34 13.03
C ASP A 121 -9.55 -4.50 14.03
N TYR A 122 -9.61 -3.77 15.14
CA TYR A 122 -8.59 -3.78 16.18
C TYR A 122 -9.23 -3.74 17.57
N ARG A 123 -8.48 -4.12 18.58
CA ARG A 123 -8.88 -3.95 19.98
C ARG A 123 -8.19 -2.72 20.53
N GLN A 124 -8.97 -1.86 21.19
CA GLN A 124 -8.46 -0.64 21.81
C GLN A 124 -7.94 -0.99 23.21
N ALA A 125 -6.76 -0.44 23.53
CA ALA A 125 -6.18 -0.50 24.86
C ALA A 125 -7.15 0.03 25.91
N ALA A 126 -7.33 -0.74 27.00
CA ALA A 126 -8.11 -0.32 28.16
C ALA A 126 -7.43 0.82 28.93
#